data_AF-A0ABD5VTG5-F1
#
_entry.id   AF-A0ABD5VTG5-F1
#
_cell.length_a   1.000
_cell.length_b   1.000
_cell.length_c   1.000
_cell.angle_alpha   90.00
_cell.angle_beta   90.00
_cell.angle_gamma   90.00
#
_symmetry.space_group_name_H-M   'P 1'
#
loop_
_entity.id
_entity.type
_entity.pdbx_description
1 polymer ?
#
loop_
_entity_poly.entity_id
_entity_poly.type
_entity_poly.pdbx_seq_one_letter_code
_entity_poly.pdbx_strand_id
1 'polypeptide(L)' 'MAQSRKRARGDVLYSNRRKLRDLGEDEPGVSLPRPTLKRLGLLDENGVPDDHEVHVTIFDDGRIVTELRPE' A
#
# COMPACT_ATOMS: atom_id res chain seq x y z
N MET A 1 -3.24 -7.94 37.37
CA MET A 1 -2.51 -6.87 36.65
C MET A 1 -2.74 -7.08 35.16
N ALA A 2 -3.47 -6.16 34.51
CA ALA A 2 -3.83 -6.27 33.10
C ALA A 2 -2.69 -5.76 32.22
N GLN A 3 -2.05 -6.63 31.44
CA GLN A 3 -1.08 -6.21 30.45
C GLN A 3 -1.79 -5.96 29.11
N SER A 4 -2.16 -4.69 28.90
CA SER A 4 -2.62 -4.15 27.63
C SER A 4 -1.52 -4.30 26.57
N ARG A 5 -1.60 -5.33 25.73
CA ARG A 5 -0.91 -5.32 24.44
C ARG A 5 -1.78 -4.51 23.48
N LYS A 6 -1.39 -3.24 23.29
CA LYS A 6 -1.86 -2.37 22.21
C LYS A 6 -2.00 -3.20 20.94
N ARG A 7 -3.24 -3.41 20.49
CA ARG A 7 -3.52 -3.96 19.16
C ARG A 7 -2.78 -3.07 18.15
N ALA A 8 -1.91 -3.69 17.35
CA ALA A 8 -1.25 -3.00 16.25
C ALA A 8 -2.35 -2.36 15.39
N ARG A 9 -2.37 -1.02 15.36
CA ARG A 9 -3.18 -0.25 14.41
C ARG A 9 -2.66 -0.59 13.02
N GLY A 10 -3.52 -1.17 12.20
CA GLY A 10 -3.22 -1.58 10.85
C GLY A 10 -3.75 -2.98 10.62
N ASP A 11 -5.07 -3.08 10.39
CA ASP A 11 -5.62 -4.31 9.84
C ASP A 11 -4.88 -4.56 8.51
N VAL A 12 -4.09 -5.63 8.45
CA VAL A 12 -3.44 -6.05 7.21
C VAL A 12 -4.55 -6.36 6.23
N LEU A 13 -4.80 -5.43 5.30
CA LEU A 13 -5.96 -5.50 4.41
C LEU A 13 -5.94 -6.80 3.58
N TYR A 14 -4.74 -7.27 3.21
CA TYR A 14 -4.51 -8.52 2.49
C TYR A 14 -3.09 -9.05 2.76
N SER A 15 -2.93 -10.32 3.13
CA SER A 15 -1.64 -11.01 3.20
C SER A 15 -1.49 -12.04 2.08
N ASN A 16 -1.21 -11.59 0.86
CA ASN A 16 -0.98 -12.48 -0.28
C ASN A 16 0.41 -12.22 -0.88
N ARG A 17 1.11 -13.29 -1.28
CA ARG A 17 2.35 -13.16 -2.07
C ARG A 17 2.03 -12.47 -3.39
N ARG A 18 2.59 -11.28 -3.61
CA ARG A 18 2.51 -10.56 -4.89
C ARG A 18 3.72 -10.90 -5.74
N LYS A 19 3.53 -10.95 -7.05
CA LYS A 19 4.63 -11.12 -8.00
C LYS A 19 5.17 -9.73 -8.34
N LEU A 20 6.49 -9.58 -8.31
CA LEU A 20 7.17 -8.49 -8.99
C LEU A 20 6.90 -8.61 -10.49
N ARG A 21 6.68 -7.47 -11.13
CA ARG A 21 6.47 -7.37 -12.57
C ARG A 21 7.49 -6.40 -13.14
N ASP A 22 8.01 -6.74 -14.30
CA ASP A 22 8.75 -5.80 -15.12
C ASP A 22 7.75 -4.83 -15.76
N LEU A 23 7.92 -3.53 -15.52
CA LEU A 23 7.10 -2.49 -16.14
C LEU A 23 7.77 -1.93 -17.41
N GLY A 24 8.97 -2.41 -17.76
CA GLY A 24 9.82 -1.84 -18.81
C GLY A 24 10.76 -0.78 -18.25
N GLU A 25 11.71 -0.32 -19.10
CA GLU A 25 12.60 0.82 -18.80
C GLU A 25 13.41 0.69 -17.49
N ASP A 26 13.79 -0.54 -17.14
CA ASP A 26 14.47 -0.89 -15.88
C ASP A 26 13.65 -0.57 -14.61
N GLU A 27 12.32 -0.47 -14.73
CA GLU A 27 11.42 -0.17 -13.62
C GLU A 27 10.68 -1.44 -13.11
N PRO A 28 11.00 -1.94 -11.90
CA PRO A 28 10.23 -3.01 -11.28
C PRO A 28 8.96 -2.47 -10.61
N GLY A 29 7.84 -3.15 -10.84
CA GLY A 29 6.54 -2.83 -10.27
C GLY A 29 5.96 -3.92 -9.37
N VAL A 30 5.11 -3.52 -8.41
CA VAL A 30 4.26 -4.41 -7.63
C VAL A 30 2.79 -4.11 -7.95
N SER A 31 2.00 -5.15 -8.16
CA SER A 31 0.55 -4.98 -8.36
C SER A 31 -0.23 -5.03 -7.05
N LEU A 32 -1.08 -4.03 -6.84
CA LEU A 32 -2.06 -3.97 -5.75
C LEU A 32 -3.48 -4.18 -6.31
N PRO A 33 -4.39 -4.87 -5.60
CA PRO A 33 -5.76 -5.05 -6.07
C PRO A 33 -6.52 -3.72 -6.18
N ARG A 34 -7.29 -3.54 -7.27
CA ARG A 34 -8.17 -2.37 -7.46
C ARG A 34 -9.08 -2.09 -6.24
N PRO A 35 -9.73 -3.09 -5.60
CA PRO A 35 -10.54 -2.83 -4.41
C PRO A 35 -9.74 -2.27 -3.21
N THR A 36 -8.47 -2.67 -3.08
CA THR A 36 -7.57 -2.15 -2.05
C THR A 36 -7.28 -0.67 -2.31
N LEU A 37 -6.92 -0.33 -3.55
CA LEU A 37 -6.63 1.04 -3.93
C LEU A 37 -7.86 1.95 -3.77
N LYS A 38 -9.05 1.50 -4.20
CA LYS A 38 -10.31 2.22 -3.96
C LYS A 38 -10.58 2.48 -2.48
N ARG A 39 -10.40 1.46 -1.63
CA ARG A 39 -10.60 1.61 -0.17
C ARG A 39 -9.59 2.57 0.47
N LEU A 40 -8.38 2.59 -0.07
CA LEU A 40 -7.36 3.54 0.36
C LEU A 40 -7.65 4.96 -0.16
N GLY A 41 -8.54 5.15 -1.12
CA GLY A 41 -8.78 6.45 -1.77
C GLY A 41 -7.77 6.76 -2.87
N LEU A 42 -6.98 5.77 -3.32
CA LEU A 42 -6.01 5.91 -4.41
C LEU A 42 -6.64 5.79 -5.80
N LEU A 43 -7.88 5.30 -5.87
CA LEU A 43 -8.69 5.26 -7.09
C LEU A 43 -10.10 5.72 -6.73
N ASP A 44 -10.77 6.36 -7.67
CA ASP A 44 -12.19 6.73 -7.54
C ASP A 44 -13.14 5.50 -7.59
N GLU A 45 -14.45 5.75 -7.49
CA GLU A 45 -15.47 4.69 -7.57
C GLU A 45 -15.46 3.93 -8.90
N ASN A 46 -15.00 4.55 -9.98
CA ASN A 46 -14.84 3.94 -11.30
C ASN A 46 -13.49 3.19 -11.44
N GLY A 47 -12.57 3.40 -10.51
CA GLY A 47 -11.23 2.85 -10.50
C GLY A 47 -10.27 3.59 -11.42
N VAL A 48 -10.52 4.88 -11.65
CA VAL A 48 -9.63 5.82 -12.32
C VAL A 48 -8.64 6.34 -11.27
N PRO A 49 -7.32 6.31 -11.55
CA PRO A 49 -6.33 6.96 -10.70
C PRO A 49 -6.51 8.48 -10.78
N ASP A 50 -6.48 9.12 -9.63
CA ASP A 50 -6.35 10.57 -9.51
C ASP A 50 -4.86 10.95 -9.38
N ASP A 51 -4.53 12.23 -9.47
CA ASP A 51 -3.15 12.76 -9.40
C ASP A 51 -2.55 12.72 -7.98
N HIS A 52 -2.93 11.72 -7.16
CA HIS A 52 -2.47 11.60 -5.79
C HIS A 52 -0.97 11.30 -5.70
N GLU A 53 -0.24 12.11 -4.93
CA GLU A 53 1.09 11.77 -4.49
C GLU A 53 1.05 10.74 -3.36
N VAL A 54 1.86 9.70 -3.49
CA VAL A 54 2.04 8.69 -2.44
C VAL A 54 3.44 8.75 -1.88
N HIS A 55 3.55 8.71 -0.56
CA HIS A 55 4.83 8.61 0.10
C HIS A 55 5.22 7.14 0.24
N VAL A 56 6.34 6.75 -0.35
CA VAL A 56 6.89 5.39 -0.27
C VAL A 56 8.10 5.40 0.66
N THR A 57 8.01 4.67 1.77
CA THR A 57 9.12 4.48 2.71
C THR A 57 9.66 3.05 2.61
N ILE A 58 10.98 2.92 2.45
CA ILE A 58 11.69 1.63 2.40
C ILE A 58 12.52 1.52 3.69
N PHE A 59 12.37 0.42 4.41
CA PHE A 59 13.10 0.13 5.64
C PHE A 59 14.21 -0.91 5.38
N ASP A 60 15.28 -0.86 6.17
CA ASP A 60 16.43 -1.79 6.06
C ASP A 60 16.05 -3.26 6.31
N ASP A 61 14.93 -3.51 6.98
CA ASP A 61 14.38 -4.85 7.19
C ASP A 61 13.57 -5.39 6.00
N GLY A 62 13.59 -4.67 4.87
CA GLY A 62 12.92 -5.04 3.64
C GLY A 62 11.43 -4.72 3.60
N ARG A 63 10.89 -4.02 4.61
CA ARG A 63 9.51 -3.52 4.57
C ARG A 63 9.41 -2.31 3.64
N ILE A 64 8.35 -2.29 2.84
CA ILE A 64 7.95 -1.13 2.02
C ILE A 64 6.58 -0.70 2.52
N VAL A 65 6.45 0.58 2.86
CA VAL A 65 5.19 1.19 3.34
C VAL A 65 4.80 2.31 2.40
N THR A 66 3.55 2.29 1.96
CA THR A 66 2.96 3.33 1.09
C THR A 66 1.86 4.04 1.85
N GLU A 67 1.95 5.36 1.92
CA GLU A 67 1.01 6.22 2.65
C GLU A 67 0.47 7.31 1.71
N LEU A 68 -0.83 7.57 1.80
CA LEU A 68 -1.42 8.77 1.24
C LEU A 68 -1.08 9.95 2.13
N ARG A 69 -0.51 11.01 1.54
CA ARG A 69 -0.41 12.31 2.20
C ARG A 69 -1.73 13.04 1.93
N PRO A 70 -2.51 13.42 2.95
CA PRO A 70 -3.45 14.51 2.77
C PRO A 70 -2.62 15.78 2.53
N GLU A 71 -2.96 16.54 1.49
CA GLU A 71 -2.47 17.91 1.30
C GLU A 71 -2.88 18.83 2.45
#